data_AF-A0A2R6W1V3-F1
#
_entry.id   AF-A0A2R6W1V3-F1
#
_cell.length_a   1.000
_cell.length_b   1.000
_cell.length_c   1.000
_cell.angle_alpha   90.00
_cell.angle_beta   90.00
_cell.angle_gamma   90.00
#
_symmetry.space_group_name_H-M   'P 1'
#
loop_
_entity.id
_entity.type
_entity.pdbx_description
1 polymer ?
#
loop_
_entity_poly.entity_id
_entity_poly.type
_entity_poly.pdbx_seq_one_letter_code
_entity_poly.pdbx_strand_id
1 'polypeptide(L)'
;MAEKKGGSEAAAALKEEGNAHYKSGNFLKAAAVYTQAIKADPSNATLYSNRSAAFLNLVKVTKALADAEMTVKLNPTWEKGYFRKGCALEAAERHEEALAVYREAAEKNPQSAEVATKIKKLTQLLRDKKRHQDKASKSNGSKPVSGIEQLKLDLTSGPQNPENIDELFTFLKETVESSVQTWDSTNGGKLDPAVRFLTPKGSTSSTELVHVTVEKAFESPDTFHNCVFSLQEYAVESKAKAACLVVPKRSIAYPQVWKGEGTRTWKGTHSNGIFVQFECPAMRRLWFIPSIIEKGQNVCRAPELLDLELHQVLPPLFR
;
A
#
# COMPACT_ATOMS: atom_id res chain seq x y z
N MET A 1 46.87 7.34 -12.97
CA MET A 1 45.75 7.95 -13.73
C MET A 1 45.10 7.00 -14.77
N ALA A 2 45.56 5.75 -14.96
CA ALA A 2 44.99 4.81 -15.94
C ALA A 2 43.73 4.06 -15.46
N GLU A 3 43.60 3.77 -14.16
CA GLU A 3 42.46 3.00 -13.61
C GLU A 3 41.11 3.74 -13.71
N LYS A 4 41.10 5.07 -13.62
CA LYS A 4 39.88 5.88 -13.67
C LYS A 4 39.25 5.94 -15.07
N LYS A 5 40.04 5.71 -16.14
CA LYS A 5 39.53 5.66 -17.53
C LYS A 5 38.87 4.30 -17.84
N GLY A 6 39.47 3.19 -17.40
CA GLY A 6 38.93 1.85 -17.64
C GLY A 6 37.61 1.57 -16.91
N GLY A 7 37.45 2.04 -15.67
CA GLY A 7 36.19 1.89 -14.91
C GLY A 7 35.01 2.65 -15.53
N SER A 8 35.28 3.82 -16.13
CA SER A 8 34.26 4.67 -16.76
C SER A 8 33.74 4.08 -18.09
N GLU A 9 34.61 3.48 -18.91
CA GLU A 9 34.22 2.84 -20.17
C GLU A 9 33.43 1.54 -19.92
N ALA A 10 33.86 0.71 -18.97
CA ALA A 10 33.14 -0.50 -18.58
C ALA A 10 31.75 -0.16 -17.99
N ALA A 11 31.65 0.87 -17.14
CA ALA A 11 30.37 1.34 -16.62
C ALA A 11 29.43 1.87 -17.72
N ALA A 12 29.98 2.54 -18.74
CA ALA A 12 29.19 3.02 -19.87
C ALA A 12 28.60 1.88 -20.71
N ALA A 13 29.39 0.84 -21.00
CA ALA A 13 28.91 -0.35 -21.71
C ALA A 13 27.80 -1.08 -20.93
N LEU A 14 28.01 -1.32 -19.64
CA LEU A 14 27.01 -1.93 -18.75
C LEU A 14 25.75 -1.07 -18.64
N LYS A 15 25.88 0.26 -18.60
CA LYS A 15 24.73 1.17 -18.61
C LYS A 15 23.89 0.98 -19.87
N GLU A 16 24.49 0.91 -21.04
CA GLU A 16 23.75 0.73 -22.30
C GLU A 16 23.11 -0.66 -22.40
N GLU A 17 23.77 -1.71 -21.91
CA GLU A 17 23.18 -3.04 -21.78
C GLU A 17 21.98 -3.04 -20.82
N GLY A 18 22.10 -2.39 -19.66
CA GLY A 18 21.00 -2.20 -18.72
C GLY A 18 19.84 -1.42 -19.35
N ASN A 19 20.13 -0.39 -20.15
CA ASN A 19 19.13 0.37 -20.90
C ASN A 19 18.41 -0.52 -21.93
N ALA A 20 19.14 -1.39 -22.62
CA ALA A 20 18.56 -2.32 -23.60
C ALA A 20 17.61 -3.33 -22.93
N HIS A 21 18.02 -3.90 -21.79
CA HIS A 21 17.14 -4.76 -21.00
C HIS A 21 15.91 -4.02 -20.48
N TYR A 22 16.09 -2.79 -20.01
CA TYR A 22 14.98 -1.95 -19.54
C TYR A 22 13.97 -1.68 -20.65
N LYS A 23 14.43 -1.28 -21.85
CA LYS A 23 13.58 -1.06 -23.03
C LYS A 23 12.85 -2.32 -23.48
N SER A 24 13.44 -3.49 -23.25
CA SER A 24 12.85 -4.80 -23.56
C SER A 24 11.90 -5.33 -22.47
N GLY A 25 11.61 -4.53 -21.43
CA GLY A 25 10.75 -4.95 -20.30
C GLY A 25 11.40 -5.94 -19.32
N ASN A 26 12.68 -6.28 -19.52
CA ASN A 26 13.42 -7.22 -18.69
C ASN A 26 13.99 -6.51 -17.44
N PHE A 27 13.12 -5.99 -16.58
CA PHE A 27 13.51 -5.09 -15.49
C PHE A 27 14.42 -5.73 -14.43
N LEU A 28 14.27 -7.03 -14.16
CA LEU A 28 15.16 -7.75 -13.23
C LEU A 28 16.59 -7.83 -13.77
N LYS A 29 16.75 -8.14 -15.06
CA LYS A 29 18.06 -8.13 -15.73
C LYS A 29 18.64 -6.73 -15.80
N ALA A 30 17.81 -5.73 -16.13
CA ALA A 30 18.23 -4.33 -16.14
C ALA A 30 18.78 -3.90 -14.77
N ALA A 31 18.08 -4.21 -13.67
CA ALA A 31 18.53 -3.89 -12.32
C ALA A 31 19.83 -4.59 -11.93
N ALA A 32 20.01 -5.86 -12.34
CA ALA A 32 21.25 -6.61 -12.13
C ALA A 32 22.43 -5.98 -12.89
N VAL A 33 22.24 -5.63 -14.16
CA VAL A 33 23.28 -5.01 -14.98
C VAL A 33 23.62 -3.61 -14.47
N TYR A 34 22.64 -2.77 -14.12
CA TYR A 34 22.93 -1.49 -13.48
C TYR A 34 23.67 -1.64 -12.15
N THR A 35 23.42 -2.70 -11.39
CA THR A 35 24.19 -2.98 -10.17
C THR A 35 25.65 -3.28 -10.47
N GLN A 36 25.96 -3.96 -11.57
CA GLN A 36 27.33 -4.14 -12.04
C GLN A 36 27.94 -2.82 -12.50
N ALA A 37 27.18 -2.01 -13.25
CA ALA A 37 27.61 -0.69 -13.69
C ALA A 37 27.96 0.22 -12.49
N ILE A 38 27.15 0.20 -11.43
CA ILE A 38 27.38 0.97 -10.20
C ILE A 38 28.64 0.51 -9.46
N LYS A 39 28.98 -0.79 -9.50
CA LYS A 39 30.25 -1.27 -8.95
C LYS A 39 31.45 -0.72 -9.71
N ALA A 40 31.32 -0.55 -11.03
CA ALA A 40 32.37 0.01 -11.88
C ALA A 40 32.48 1.54 -11.76
N ASP A 41 31.35 2.26 -11.59
CA ASP A 41 31.32 3.70 -11.35
C ASP A 41 30.25 4.08 -10.30
N PRO A 42 30.60 4.04 -9.00
CA PRO A 42 29.66 4.33 -7.91
C PRO A 42 29.32 5.82 -7.78
N SER A 43 29.99 6.69 -8.53
CA SER A 43 29.74 8.14 -8.50
C SER A 43 28.72 8.59 -9.53
N ASN A 44 28.25 7.68 -10.38
CA ASN A 44 27.37 8.00 -11.50
C ASN A 44 25.89 8.04 -11.11
N ALA A 45 25.37 9.24 -10.88
CA ALA A 45 23.98 9.47 -10.52
C ALA A 45 22.97 8.85 -11.50
N THR A 46 23.30 8.78 -12.81
CA THR A 46 22.42 8.21 -13.84
C THR A 46 22.19 6.71 -13.65
N LEU A 47 23.19 5.96 -13.16
CA LEU A 47 23.04 4.53 -12.92
C LEU A 47 22.03 4.24 -11.81
N TYR A 48 22.11 4.99 -10.70
CA TYR A 48 21.13 4.92 -9.62
C TYR A 48 19.73 5.34 -10.11
N SER A 49 19.64 6.38 -10.93
CA SER A 49 18.36 6.85 -11.50
C SER A 49 17.69 5.76 -12.36
N ASN A 50 18.49 5.09 -13.20
CA ASN A 50 18.00 4.03 -14.08
C ASN A 50 17.64 2.75 -13.30
N ARG A 51 18.42 2.39 -12.28
CA ARG A 51 18.13 1.24 -11.41
C ARG A 51 16.90 1.49 -10.53
N SER A 52 16.72 2.72 -10.04
CA SER A 52 15.49 3.15 -9.34
C SER A 52 14.26 2.93 -10.23
N ALA A 53 14.31 3.35 -11.50
CA ALA A 53 13.21 3.12 -12.44
C ALA A 53 12.95 1.61 -12.68
N ALA A 54 14.00 0.80 -12.79
CA ALA A 54 13.86 -0.66 -12.91
C ALA A 54 13.19 -1.26 -11.66
N PHE A 55 13.57 -0.83 -10.46
CA PHE A 55 12.94 -1.27 -9.21
C PHE A 55 11.47 -0.84 -9.08
N LEU A 56 11.09 0.35 -9.56
CA LEU A 56 9.68 0.75 -9.59
C LEU A 56 8.83 -0.18 -10.46
N ASN A 57 9.34 -0.58 -11.63
CA ASN A 57 8.64 -1.55 -12.49
C ASN A 57 8.55 -2.95 -11.87
N LEU A 58 9.45 -3.28 -10.94
CA LEU A 58 9.43 -4.51 -10.15
C LEU A 58 8.67 -4.37 -8.82
N VAL A 59 8.03 -3.22 -8.56
CA VAL A 59 7.32 -2.93 -7.31
C VAL A 59 8.23 -3.02 -6.07
N LYS A 60 9.54 -2.86 -6.23
CA LYS A 60 10.52 -2.80 -5.13
C LYS A 60 10.71 -1.36 -4.66
N VAL A 61 9.65 -0.80 -4.09
CA VAL A 61 9.50 0.64 -3.78
C VAL A 61 10.59 1.15 -2.83
N THR A 62 10.92 0.42 -1.77
CA THR A 62 11.97 0.81 -0.80
C THR A 62 13.35 0.93 -1.45
N LYS A 63 13.72 -0.03 -2.30
CA LYS A 63 14.97 -0.02 -3.06
C LYS A 63 14.99 1.10 -4.10
N ALA A 64 13.86 1.34 -4.76
CA ALA A 64 13.73 2.43 -5.73
C ALA A 64 13.92 3.80 -5.07
N LEU A 65 13.35 4.01 -3.87
CA LEU A 65 13.50 5.24 -3.12
C LEU A 65 14.95 5.48 -2.70
N ALA A 66 15.62 4.46 -2.14
CA ALA A 66 17.02 4.56 -1.74
C ALA A 66 17.94 4.94 -2.92
N ASP A 67 17.72 4.32 -4.09
CA ASP A 67 18.48 4.67 -5.30
C ASP A 67 18.18 6.09 -5.79
N ALA A 68 16.91 6.52 -5.75
CA ALA A 68 16.55 7.88 -6.16
C ALA A 68 17.12 8.96 -5.22
N GLU A 69 17.18 8.68 -3.91
CA GLU A 69 17.85 9.55 -2.93
C GLU A 69 19.35 9.62 -3.18
N MET A 70 19.98 8.49 -3.52
CA MET A 70 21.38 8.46 -3.91
C MET A 70 21.63 9.26 -5.21
N THR A 71 20.71 9.21 -6.18
CA THR A 71 20.79 10.06 -7.38
C THR A 71 20.81 11.54 -7.03
N VAL A 72 19.90 11.99 -6.15
CA VAL A 72 19.85 13.41 -5.71
C VAL A 72 21.11 13.78 -4.92
N LYS A 73 21.61 12.88 -4.07
CA LYS A 73 22.85 13.09 -3.31
C LYS A 73 24.07 13.26 -4.22
N LEU A 74 24.18 12.44 -5.27
CA LEU A 74 25.29 12.48 -6.22
C LEU A 74 25.19 13.65 -7.21
N ASN A 75 23.97 14.05 -7.58
CA ASN A 75 23.74 15.18 -8.49
C ASN A 75 22.52 16.03 -8.06
N PRO A 76 22.71 16.98 -7.14
CA PRO A 76 21.64 17.78 -6.55
C PRO A 76 21.08 18.87 -7.49
N THR A 77 21.66 19.05 -8.68
CA THR A 77 21.16 19.98 -9.69
C THR A 77 20.35 19.31 -10.79
N TRP A 78 20.25 17.97 -10.77
CA TRP A 78 19.62 17.21 -11.84
C TRP A 78 18.14 16.96 -11.59
N GLU A 79 17.27 17.63 -12.34
CA GLU A 79 15.81 17.50 -12.25
C GLU A 79 15.35 16.03 -12.30
N LYS A 80 15.90 15.20 -13.20
CA LYS A 80 15.50 13.80 -13.31
C LYS A 80 15.75 12.99 -12.04
N GLY A 81 16.73 13.36 -11.22
CA GLY A 81 16.97 12.74 -9.92
C GLY A 81 15.82 12.98 -8.95
N TYR A 82 15.42 14.24 -8.81
CA TYR A 82 14.24 14.62 -8.02
C TYR A 82 12.95 14.01 -8.60
N PHE A 83 12.81 13.99 -9.92
CA PHE A 83 11.67 13.36 -10.58
C PHE A 83 11.54 11.87 -10.20
N ARG A 84 12.66 11.12 -10.22
CA ARG A 84 12.68 9.71 -9.78
C ARG A 84 12.33 9.56 -8.31
N LYS A 85 12.84 10.43 -7.44
CA LYS A 85 12.51 10.43 -6.00
C LYS A 85 11.01 10.69 -5.79
N GLY A 86 10.44 11.64 -6.51
CA GLY A 86 8.99 11.89 -6.52
C GLY A 86 8.19 10.66 -6.95
N CYS A 87 8.62 9.96 -8.02
CA CYS A 87 7.94 8.73 -8.46
C CYS A 87 8.01 7.61 -7.42
N ALA A 88 9.14 7.46 -6.74
CA ALA A 88 9.29 6.46 -5.69
C ALA A 88 8.44 6.78 -4.45
N LEU A 89 8.32 8.05 -4.08
CA LEU A 89 7.44 8.50 -3.00
C LEU A 89 5.96 8.36 -3.35
N GLU A 90 5.56 8.65 -4.60
CA GLU A 90 4.20 8.35 -5.10
C GLU A 90 3.88 6.86 -4.97
N ALA A 91 4.80 5.98 -5.40
CA ALA A 91 4.64 4.53 -5.28
C ALA A 91 4.61 4.03 -3.83
N ALA A 92 5.16 4.82 -2.88
CA ALA A 92 5.08 4.58 -1.44
C ALA A 92 3.85 5.24 -0.78
N GLU A 93 2.93 5.81 -1.56
CA GLU A 93 1.75 6.57 -1.10
C GLU A 93 2.06 7.81 -0.23
N ARG A 94 3.32 8.26 -0.22
CA ARG A 94 3.79 9.46 0.52
C ARG A 94 3.58 10.72 -0.34
N HIS A 95 2.31 11.03 -0.61
CA HIS A 95 1.87 12.01 -1.62
C HIS A 95 2.31 13.45 -1.31
N GLU A 96 2.28 13.87 -0.05
CA GLU A 96 2.71 15.20 0.39
C GLU A 96 4.22 15.41 0.16
N GLU A 97 5.02 14.41 0.51
CA GLU A 97 6.47 14.42 0.31
C GLU A 97 6.82 14.34 -1.18
N ALA A 98 6.12 13.50 -1.94
CA ALA A 98 6.26 13.44 -3.39
C ALA A 98 5.99 14.80 -4.04
N LEU A 99 4.94 15.51 -3.61
CA LEU A 99 4.61 16.84 -4.11
C LEU A 99 5.69 17.87 -3.80
N ALA A 100 6.27 17.84 -2.58
CA ALA A 100 7.38 18.70 -2.21
C ALA A 100 8.61 18.45 -3.11
N VAL A 101 8.98 17.18 -3.28
CA VAL A 101 10.11 16.79 -4.15
C VAL A 101 9.88 17.16 -5.61
N TYR A 102 8.65 17.05 -6.13
CA TYR A 102 8.34 17.51 -7.49
C TYR A 102 8.44 19.03 -7.64
N ARG A 103 8.11 19.81 -6.61
CA ARG A 103 8.33 21.26 -6.63
C ARG A 103 9.81 21.60 -6.67
N GLU A 104 10.64 20.90 -5.90
CA GLU A 104 12.10 21.02 -5.99
C GLU A 104 12.60 20.64 -7.41
N ALA A 105 12.05 19.59 -8.01
CA ALA A 105 12.37 19.22 -9.40
C ALA A 105 12.03 20.35 -10.39
N ALA A 106 10.90 21.03 -10.19
CA ALA A 106 10.47 22.17 -11.01
C ALA A 106 11.37 23.40 -10.82
N GLU A 107 11.96 23.60 -9.64
CA GLU A 107 12.96 24.64 -9.42
C GLU A 107 14.25 24.35 -10.21
N LYS A 108 14.64 23.06 -10.35
CA LYS A 108 15.82 22.67 -11.12
C LYS A 108 15.59 22.78 -12.63
N ASN A 109 14.39 22.48 -13.11
CA ASN A 109 14.00 22.67 -14.52
C ASN A 109 12.53 23.13 -14.63
N PRO A 110 12.29 24.44 -14.71
CA PRO A 110 10.94 25.00 -14.80
C PRO A 110 10.18 24.64 -16.09
N GLN A 111 10.88 24.18 -17.14
CA GLN A 111 10.28 23.83 -18.44
C GLN A 111 9.84 22.36 -18.53
N SER A 112 10.02 21.57 -17.47
CA SER A 112 9.65 20.15 -17.45
C SER A 112 8.12 19.97 -17.40
N ALA A 113 7.51 19.71 -18.55
CA ALA A 113 6.08 19.43 -18.66
C ALA A 113 5.65 18.18 -17.86
N GLU A 114 6.54 17.19 -17.75
CA GLU A 114 6.29 15.95 -16.99
C GLU A 114 6.18 16.25 -15.49
N VAL A 115 7.12 17.02 -14.93
CA VAL A 115 7.08 17.48 -13.53
C VAL A 115 5.84 18.32 -13.27
N ALA A 116 5.53 19.28 -14.15
CA ALA A 116 4.35 20.13 -13.99
C ALA A 116 3.04 19.32 -13.95
N THR A 117 2.95 18.29 -14.78
CA THR A 117 1.80 17.37 -14.82
C THR A 117 1.67 16.59 -13.50
N LYS A 118 2.80 16.09 -12.95
CA LYS A 118 2.83 15.40 -11.66
C LYS A 118 2.39 16.31 -10.51
N ILE A 119 2.92 17.54 -10.44
CA ILE A 119 2.52 18.54 -9.43
C ILE A 119 1.01 18.80 -9.51
N LYS A 120 0.48 19.03 -10.72
CA LYS A 120 -0.96 19.30 -10.92
C LYS A 120 -1.82 18.12 -10.44
N LYS A 121 -1.46 16.89 -10.82
CA LYS A 121 -2.19 15.67 -10.44
C LYS A 121 -2.19 15.47 -8.92
N LEU A 122 -1.02 15.58 -8.28
CA LEU A 122 -0.89 15.40 -6.83
C LEU A 122 -1.60 16.50 -6.05
N THR A 123 -1.49 17.76 -6.49
CA THR A 123 -2.20 18.87 -5.87
C THR A 123 -3.71 18.66 -5.89
N GLN A 124 -4.26 18.19 -7.01
CA GLN A 124 -5.68 17.88 -7.13
C GLN A 124 -6.07 16.71 -6.21
N LEU A 125 -5.29 15.63 -6.21
CA LEU A 125 -5.52 14.46 -5.35
C LEU A 125 -5.54 14.83 -3.87
N LEU A 126 -4.57 15.63 -3.41
CA LEU A 126 -4.50 16.08 -2.02
C LEU A 126 -5.64 17.04 -1.66
N ARG A 127 -6.03 17.92 -2.58
CA ARG A 127 -7.20 18.80 -2.40
C ARG A 127 -8.48 18.00 -2.27
N ASP A 128 -8.65 16.95 -3.06
CA ASP A 128 -9.83 16.08 -2.99
C ASP A 128 -9.82 15.25 -1.71
N LYS A 129 -8.68 14.66 -1.31
CA LYS A 129 -8.51 14.00 0.00
C LYS A 129 -8.90 14.94 1.15
N LYS A 130 -8.41 16.18 1.14
CA LYS A 130 -8.75 17.18 2.15
C LYS A 130 -10.23 17.57 2.12
N ARG A 131 -10.85 17.73 0.94
CA ARG A 131 -12.29 17.98 0.83
C ARG A 131 -13.12 16.81 1.36
N HIS A 132 -12.69 15.58 1.13
CA HIS A 132 -13.33 14.40 1.69
C HIS A 132 -13.16 14.35 3.22
N GLN A 133 -11.98 14.68 3.76
CA GLN A 133 -11.76 14.83 5.19
C GLN A 133 -12.59 15.98 5.80
N ASP A 134 -12.67 17.14 5.17
CA ASP A 134 -13.45 18.28 5.67
C ASP A 134 -14.96 18.00 5.62
N LYS A 135 -15.42 17.26 4.61
CA LYS A 135 -16.82 16.76 4.55
C LYS A 135 -17.08 15.70 5.61
N ALA A 136 -16.12 14.81 5.87
CA ALA A 136 -16.18 13.83 6.95
C ALA A 136 -16.26 14.52 8.33
N SER A 137 -15.42 15.52 8.58
CA SER A 137 -15.39 16.30 9.82
C SER A 137 -16.62 17.20 10.02
N LYS A 138 -17.19 17.76 8.94
CA LYS A 138 -18.48 18.47 8.98
C LYS A 138 -19.68 17.52 9.09
N SER A 139 -19.51 16.29 8.64
CA SER A 139 -20.38 15.15 8.92
C SER A 139 -20.06 14.53 10.29
N ASN A 140 -19.78 15.33 11.33
CA ASN A 140 -19.84 14.85 12.72
C ASN A 140 -21.28 14.52 13.18
N GLY A 141 -22.25 14.55 12.25
CA GLY A 141 -23.50 13.79 12.30
C GLY A 141 -23.44 12.47 11.51
N SER A 142 -22.24 11.92 11.27
CA SER A 142 -22.01 10.58 10.75
C SER A 142 -22.63 9.63 11.76
N LYS A 143 -23.71 8.94 11.37
CA LYS A 143 -24.22 7.86 12.20
C LYS A 143 -23.04 6.93 12.47
N PRO A 144 -22.69 6.66 13.74
CA PRO A 144 -21.65 5.69 14.04
C PRO A 144 -21.99 4.39 13.32
N VAL A 145 -20.96 3.71 12.80
CA VAL A 145 -21.17 2.42 12.14
C VAL A 145 -21.95 1.55 13.10
N SER A 146 -23.16 1.15 12.69
CA SER A 146 -24.05 0.38 13.55
C SER A 146 -23.32 -0.90 13.99
N GLY A 147 -23.38 -1.23 15.28
CA GLY A 147 -22.79 -2.46 15.80
C GLY A 147 -21.26 -2.48 15.88
N ILE A 148 -20.55 -1.35 15.82
CA ILE A 148 -19.08 -1.35 15.93
C ILE A 148 -18.57 -1.87 17.29
N GLU A 149 -19.36 -1.70 18.35
CA GLU A 149 -19.07 -2.27 19.68
C GLU A 149 -19.11 -3.81 19.68
N GLN A 150 -19.80 -4.43 18.71
CA GLN A 150 -19.77 -5.89 18.52
C GLN A 150 -18.35 -6.37 18.19
N LEU A 151 -17.57 -5.58 17.45
CA LEU A 151 -16.17 -5.92 17.16
C LEU A 151 -15.35 -6.03 18.45
N LYS A 152 -15.60 -5.17 19.45
CA LYS A 152 -14.90 -5.23 20.75
C LYS A 152 -15.26 -6.50 21.51
N LEU A 153 -16.52 -6.89 21.49
CA LEU A 153 -16.99 -8.14 22.09
C LEU A 153 -16.36 -9.35 21.38
N ASP A 154 -16.28 -9.32 20.06
CA ASP A 154 -15.73 -10.39 19.25
C ASP A 154 -14.20 -10.54 19.38
N LEU A 155 -13.50 -9.44 19.69
CA LEU A 155 -12.08 -9.45 20.04
C LEU A 155 -11.82 -9.98 21.46
N THR A 156 -12.79 -9.88 22.37
CA THR A 156 -12.65 -10.40 23.75
C THR A 156 -13.24 -11.80 23.92
N SER A 157 -13.99 -12.30 22.94
CA SER A 157 -14.54 -13.65 22.94
C SER A 157 -13.48 -14.68 22.50
N GLY A 158 -12.71 -15.19 23.47
CA GLY A 158 -11.73 -16.25 23.22
C GLY A 158 -10.85 -16.55 24.43
N PRO A 159 -10.12 -17.69 24.42
CA PRO A 159 -9.28 -18.10 25.54
C PRO A 159 -8.02 -17.25 25.72
N GLN A 160 -7.61 -16.48 24.69
CA GLN A 160 -6.47 -15.57 24.76
C GLN A 160 -6.95 -14.13 24.60
N ASN A 161 -6.72 -13.33 25.63
CA ASN A 161 -6.99 -11.90 25.60
C ASN A 161 -5.68 -11.17 25.29
N PRO A 162 -5.54 -10.45 24.17
CA PRO A 162 -4.31 -9.78 23.83
C PRO A 162 -4.00 -8.67 24.84
N GLU A 163 -2.72 -8.53 25.19
CA GLU A 163 -2.24 -7.34 25.90
C GLU A 163 -2.55 -6.10 25.04
N ASN A 164 -3.10 -5.04 25.65
CA ASN A 164 -3.50 -3.79 24.98
C ASN A 164 -4.73 -3.88 24.07
N ILE A 165 -5.76 -4.65 24.47
CA ILE A 165 -7.04 -4.75 23.76
C ILE A 165 -7.65 -3.40 23.37
N ASP A 166 -7.53 -2.36 24.20
CA ASP A 166 -8.08 -1.04 23.88
C ASP A 166 -7.32 -0.33 22.75
N GLU A 167 -5.99 -0.50 22.67
CA GLU A 167 -5.17 0.01 21.55
C GLU A 167 -5.56 -0.71 20.25
N LEU A 168 -5.67 -2.03 20.31
CA LEU A 168 -6.05 -2.87 19.17
C LEU A 168 -7.47 -2.56 18.69
N PHE A 169 -8.42 -2.40 19.61
CA PHE A 169 -9.79 -2.04 19.27
C PHE A 169 -9.89 -0.64 18.69
N THR A 170 -9.13 0.33 19.23
CA THR A 170 -9.08 1.69 18.65
C THR A 170 -8.58 1.64 17.21
N PHE A 171 -7.50 0.90 16.95
CA PHE A 171 -6.97 0.69 15.60
C PHE A 171 -7.98 0.01 14.66
N LEU A 172 -8.64 -1.06 15.11
CA LEU A 172 -9.67 -1.75 14.33
C LEU A 172 -10.86 -0.82 14.02
N LYS A 173 -11.35 -0.11 15.04
CA LYS A 173 -12.47 0.83 14.94
C LYS A 173 -12.17 1.93 13.93
N GLU A 174 -11.04 2.62 14.05
CA GLU A 174 -10.63 3.68 13.12
C GLU A 174 -10.49 3.14 11.68
N THR A 175 -9.99 1.92 11.53
CA THR A 175 -9.86 1.27 10.21
C THR A 175 -11.23 0.98 9.59
N VAL A 176 -12.15 0.43 10.37
CA VAL A 176 -13.52 0.10 9.92
C VAL A 176 -14.31 1.37 9.62
N GLU A 177 -14.32 2.35 10.52
CA GLU A 177 -15.06 3.61 10.34
C GLU A 177 -14.58 4.37 9.09
N SER A 178 -13.26 4.48 8.92
CA SER A 178 -12.66 5.12 7.73
C SER A 178 -13.06 4.41 6.43
N SER A 179 -13.11 3.07 6.46
CA SER A 179 -13.45 2.25 5.29
C SER A 179 -14.93 2.31 4.94
N VAL A 180 -15.80 2.22 5.94
CA VAL A 180 -17.26 2.36 5.79
C VAL A 180 -17.61 3.77 5.32
N GLN A 181 -16.98 4.81 5.87
CA GLN A 181 -17.20 6.18 5.41
C GLN A 181 -16.77 6.36 3.95
N THR A 182 -15.64 5.77 3.55
CA THR A 182 -15.18 5.79 2.15
C THR A 182 -16.16 5.04 1.25
N TRP A 183 -16.65 3.88 1.68
CA TRP A 183 -17.66 3.10 0.98
C TRP A 183 -18.95 3.89 0.77
N ASP A 184 -19.57 4.39 1.85
CA ASP A 184 -20.85 5.09 1.80
C ASP A 184 -20.74 6.38 0.96
N SER A 185 -19.67 7.16 1.15
CA SER A 185 -19.47 8.43 0.42
C SER A 185 -19.17 8.25 -1.08
N THR A 186 -18.69 7.08 -1.49
CA THR A 186 -18.40 6.77 -2.90
C THR A 186 -19.47 5.87 -3.53
N ASN A 187 -20.59 5.67 -2.82
CA ASN A 187 -21.66 4.75 -3.21
C ASN A 187 -21.12 3.36 -3.55
N GLY A 188 -20.25 2.86 -2.68
CA GLY A 188 -19.48 1.64 -2.84
C GLY A 188 -18.31 1.77 -3.79
N GLY A 189 -18.23 2.72 -4.70
CA GLY A 189 -17.43 2.63 -5.94
C GLY A 189 -15.91 2.74 -5.85
N LYS A 190 -15.31 3.31 -4.78
CA LYS A 190 -13.85 3.59 -4.74
C LYS A 190 -13.09 3.02 -3.53
N LEU A 191 -13.68 2.08 -2.81
CA LEU A 191 -12.90 1.39 -1.78
C LEU A 191 -12.00 0.36 -2.47
N ASP A 192 -10.68 0.53 -2.36
CA ASP A 192 -9.69 -0.42 -2.87
C ASP A 192 -9.29 -1.43 -1.79
N PRO A 193 -8.97 -2.69 -2.15
CA PRO A 193 -8.42 -3.67 -1.21
C PRO A 193 -7.13 -3.14 -0.56
N ALA A 194 -7.04 -3.17 0.77
CA ALA A 194 -5.86 -2.68 1.47
C ALA A 194 -5.64 -3.37 2.83
N VAL A 195 -4.39 -3.41 3.27
CA VAL A 195 -3.99 -3.82 4.63
C VAL A 195 -3.42 -2.61 5.34
N ARG A 196 -3.99 -2.29 6.51
CA ARG A 196 -3.40 -1.33 7.45
C ARG A 196 -2.59 -2.06 8.50
N PHE A 197 -1.42 -1.55 8.84
CA PHE A 197 -0.55 -2.08 9.90
C PHE A 197 -0.47 -1.06 11.04
N LEU A 198 -0.53 -1.58 12.27
CA LEU A 198 -0.25 -0.84 13.49
C LEU A 198 1.22 -1.06 13.86
N THR A 199 2.07 -0.05 13.67
CA THR A 199 3.53 -0.16 13.86
C THR A 199 4.03 0.78 14.97
N PRO A 200 5.10 0.43 15.69
CA PRO A 200 5.74 1.32 16.67
C PRO A 200 6.54 2.44 15.99
N LYS A 201 6.44 3.69 16.47
CA LYS A 201 7.34 4.77 16.00
C LYS A 201 8.71 4.65 16.65
N GLY A 202 9.76 4.82 15.86
CA GLY A 202 11.17 4.48 16.16
C GLY A 202 11.85 5.04 17.43
N SER A 203 11.17 5.79 18.31
CA SER A 203 11.71 6.19 19.63
C SER A 203 10.69 6.75 20.64
N THR A 204 9.39 6.74 20.36
CA THR A 204 8.35 7.25 21.28
C THR A 204 7.25 6.20 21.47
N SER A 205 6.51 6.25 22.59
CA SER A 205 5.35 5.38 22.85
C SER A 205 4.17 5.57 21.88
N SER A 206 4.38 6.28 20.77
CA SER A 206 3.35 6.59 19.78
C SER A 206 3.37 5.58 18.63
N THR A 207 2.21 5.25 18.08
CA THR A 207 2.06 4.33 16.95
C THR A 207 1.96 5.08 15.62
N GLU A 208 2.27 4.36 14.55
CA GLU A 208 2.07 4.80 13.16
C GLU A 208 1.12 3.82 12.47
N LEU A 209 0.22 4.35 11.65
CA LEU A 209 -0.69 3.57 10.82
C LEU A 209 -0.16 3.59 9.39
N VAL A 210 0.29 2.44 8.90
CA VAL A 210 0.77 2.32 7.53
C VAL A 210 -0.24 1.60 6.67
N HIS A 211 -0.54 2.17 5.51
CA HIS A 211 -1.49 1.64 4.54
C HIS A 211 -0.74 0.98 3.39
N VAL A 212 -1.09 -0.26 3.07
CA VAL A 212 -0.56 -1.01 1.94
C VAL A 212 -1.72 -1.45 1.05
N THR A 213 -1.84 -0.83 -0.11
CA THR A 213 -2.86 -1.17 -1.11
C THR A 213 -2.55 -2.51 -1.78
N VAL A 214 -3.56 -3.38 -1.92
CA VAL A 214 -3.45 -4.74 -2.45
C VAL A 214 -4.44 -5.00 -3.60
N GLU A 215 -4.70 -3.99 -4.42
CA GLU A 215 -5.65 -4.01 -5.56
C GLU A 215 -5.56 -5.28 -6.42
N LYS A 216 -4.34 -5.68 -6.79
CA LYS A 216 -4.10 -6.82 -7.70
C LYS A 216 -4.00 -8.17 -6.99
N ALA A 217 -4.05 -8.19 -5.66
CA ALA A 217 -3.86 -9.41 -4.90
C ALA A 217 -4.93 -10.45 -5.20
N PHE A 218 -6.14 -10.01 -5.57
CA PHE A 218 -7.27 -10.91 -5.80
C PHE A 218 -7.55 -11.18 -7.29
N GLU A 219 -6.64 -10.80 -8.20
CA GLU A 219 -6.78 -11.04 -9.64
C GLU A 219 -6.37 -12.46 -10.04
N SER A 220 -5.36 -13.05 -9.38
CA SER A 220 -4.87 -14.39 -9.68
C SER A 220 -4.22 -15.06 -8.45
N PRO A 221 -4.06 -16.40 -8.44
CA PRO A 221 -3.34 -17.09 -7.37
C PRO A 221 -1.87 -16.65 -7.22
N ASP A 222 -1.18 -16.34 -8.32
CA ASP A 222 0.23 -15.92 -8.28
C ASP A 222 0.39 -14.52 -7.69
N THR A 223 -0.46 -13.56 -8.11
CA THR A 223 -0.44 -12.20 -7.54
C THR A 223 -0.85 -12.21 -6.07
N PHE A 224 -1.77 -13.09 -5.69
CA PHE A 224 -2.16 -13.31 -4.30
C PHE A 224 -0.99 -13.80 -3.45
N HIS A 225 -0.31 -14.87 -3.88
CA HIS A 225 0.80 -15.45 -3.14
C HIS A 225 1.94 -14.44 -2.95
N ASN A 226 2.32 -13.72 -4.01
CA ASN A 226 3.36 -12.68 -3.94
C ASN A 226 2.96 -11.52 -3.03
N CYS A 227 1.68 -11.14 -3.03
CA CYS A 227 1.16 -10.11 -2.13
C CYS A 227 1.25 -10.55 -0.66
N VAL A 228 0.76 -11.74 -0.34
CA VAL A 228 0.85 -12.33 1.01
C VAL A 228 2.29 -12.35 1.50
N PHE A 229 3.22 -12.83 0.68
CA PHE A 229 4.64 -12.88 1.05
C PHE A 229 5.19 -11.48 1.37
N SER A 230 4.86 -10.49 0.54
CA SER A 230 5.30 -9.10 0.75
C SER A 230 4.69 -8.48 2.02
N LEU A 231 3.43 -8.80 2.33
CA LEU A 231 2.76 -8.35 3.56
C LEU A 231 3.37 -8.98 4.82
N GLN A 232 3.75 -10.26 4.76
CA GLN A 232 4.47 -10.94 5.84
C GLN A 232 5.86 -10.33 6.07
N GLU A 233 6.62 -10.09 5.00
CA GLU A 233 7.93 -9.42 5.05
C GLU A 233 7.79 -8.01 5.68
N TYR A 234 6.78 -7.26 5.24
CA TYR A 234 6.49 -5.93 5.80
C TYR A 234 6.14 -5.97 7.29
N ALA A 235 5.29 -6.90 7.73
CA ALA A 235 4.91 -7.03 9.13
C ALA A 235 6.14 -7.25 10.04
N VAL A 236 7.09 -8.07 9.58
CA VAL A 236 8.36 -8.34 10.28
C VAL A 236 9.27 -7.12 10.28
N GLU A 237 9.53 -6.51 9.12
CA GLU A 237 10.44 -5.36 9.00
C GLU A 237 9.96 -4.14 9.80
N SER A 238 8.64 -3.90 9.81
CA SER A 238 8.02 -2.79 10.51
C SER A 238 7.76 -3.06 11.99
N LYS A 239 8.01 -4.29 12.48
CA LYS A 239 7.65 -4.75 13.83
C LYS A 239 6.18 -4.47 14.15
N ALA A 240 5.30 -4.74 13.19
CA ALA A 240 3.87 -4.48 13.34
C ALA A 240 3.31 -5.23 14.56
N LYS A 241 2.45 -4.56 15.33
CA LYS A 241 1.70 -5.15 16.45
C LYS A 241 0.43 -5.86 15.97
N ALA A 242 -0.19 -5.32 14.92
CA ALA A 242 -1.42 -5.83 14.33
C ALA A 242 -1.56 -5.40 12.88
N ALA A 243 -2.41 -6.11 12.13
CA ALA A 243 -2.81 -5.78 10.78
C ALA A 243 -4.33 -5.88 10.64
N CYS A 244 -4.91 -5.02 9.81
CA CYS A 244 -6.32 -5.02 9.48
C CYS A 244 -6.49 -4.90 7.97
N LEU A 245 -6.95 -5.99 7.36
CA LEU A 245 -7.30 -6.07 5.95
C LEU A 245 -8.74 -5.58 5.76
N VAL A 246 -8.95 -4.76 4.73
CA VAL A 246 -10.26 -4.31 4.28
C VAL A 246 -10.37 -4.60 2.78
N VAL A 247 -11.35 -5.42 2.39
CA VAL A 247 -11.53 -5.84 0.99
C VAL A 247 -13.01 -5.76 0.60
N PRO A 248 -13.38 -4.96 -0.42
CA PRO A 248 -14.68 -5.08 -1.06
C PRO A 248 -14.94 -6.50 -1.55
N LYS A 249 -16.13 -7.04 -1.28
CA LYS A 249 -16.54 -8.36 -1.80
C LYS A 249 -16.36 -8.47 -3.33
N ARG A 250 -16.70 -7.40 -4.05
CA ARG A 250 -16.59 -7.35 -5.53
C ARG A 250 -15.15 -7.40 -6.06
N SER A 251 -14.15 -7.11 -5.22
CA SER A 251 -12.74 -7.13 -5.64
C SER A 251 -12.15 -8.53 -5.60
N ILE A 252 -12.85 -9.50 -5.02
CA ILE A 252 -12.41 -10.90 -4.95
C ILE A 252 -12.84 -11.61 -6.24
N ALA A 253 -11.94 -11.64 -7.23
CA ALA A 253 -12.28 -12.09 -8.60
C ALA A 253 -12.28 -13.61 -8.79
N TYR A 254 -11.69 -14.38 -7.87
CA TYR A 254 -11.70 -15.84 -7.91
C TYR A 254 -12.05 -16.43 -6.54
N PRO A 255 -12.67 -17.61 -6.47
CA PRO A 255 -12.98 -18.23 -5.20
C PRO A 255 -11.69 -18.63 -4.48
N GLN A 256 -11.34 -17.89 -3.43
CA GLN A 256 -10.61 -18.45 -2.29
C GLN A 256 -11.48 -19.61 -1.80
N VAL A 257 -10.93 -20.81 -1.71
CA VAL A 257 -11.73 -22.03 -1.55
C VAL A 257 -12.46 -22.02 -0.20
N TRP A 258 -13.74 -21.60 -0.18
CA TRP A 258 -14.62 -21.73 0.98
C TRP A 258 -14.94 -23.23 1.13
N LYS A 259 -14.05 -23.99 1.78
CA LYS A 259 -14.12 -25.45 1.87
C LYS A 259 -15.39 -25.86 2.64
N GLY A 260 -16.19 -26.75 2.05
CA GLY A 260 -17.35 -27.36 2.70
C GLY A 260 -18.32 -27.97 1.70
N GLU A 261 -18.51 -29.28 1.76
CA GLU A 261 -19.59 -29.99 1.06
C GLU A 261 -20.94 -29.65 1.72
N GLY A 262 -21.94 -29.32 0.92
CA GLY A 262 -23.33 -29.15 1.38
C GLY A 262 -23.75 -27.70 1.65
N THR A 263 -24.37 -27.06 0.65
CA THR A 263 -24.92 -25.69 0.62
C THR A 263 -23.87 -24.56 0.62
N ARG A 264 -23.27 -24.33 -0.57
CA ARG A 264 -22.30 -23.27 -0.93
C ARG A 264 -22.85 -21.83 -0.89
N THR A 265 -23.59 -21.45 0.13
CA THR A 265 -24.11 -20.08 0.21
C THR A 265 -24.02 -19.56 1.62
N TRP A 266 -22.95 -18.81 1.94
CA TRP A 266 -22.98 -17.88 3.05
C TRP A 266 -24.24 -17.00 2.92
N LYS A 267 -24.96 -16.73 4.02
CA LYS A 267 -26.29 -16.11 3.98
C LYS A 267 -26.32 -14.75 3.27
N GLY A 268 -25.21 -14.01 3.25
CA GLY A 268 -25.09 -12.74 2.51
C GLY A 268 -24.49 -12.87 1.10
N THR A 269 -24.59 -14.03 0.44
CA THR A 269 -24.21 -14.16 -0.99
C THR A 269 -24.85 -13.10 -1.88
N HIS A 270 -26.04 -12.61 -1.52
CA HIS A 270 -26.78 -11.58 -2.26
C HIS A 270 -26.46 -10.14 -1.84
N SER A 271 -25.87 -9.90 -0.66
CA SER A 271 -25.50 -8.57 -0.21
C SER A 271 -24.11 -8.18 -0.73
N ASN A 272 -23.97 -6.93 -1.16
CA ASN A 272 -22.66 -6.33 -1.38
C ASN A 272 -22.05 -5.99 0.00
N GLY A 273 -20.78 -5.65 0.06
CA GLY A 273 -20.16 -5.29 1.34
C GLY A 273 -18.65 -5.43 1.36
N ILE A 274 -18.13 -5.42 2.58
CA ILE A 274 -16.71 -5.32 2.87
C ILE A 274 -16.32 -6.46 3.80
N PHE A 275 -15.28 -7.20 3.46
CA PHE A 275 -14.60 -8.09 4.38
C PHE A 275 -13.59 -7.30 5.21
N VAL A 276 -13.58 -7.55 6.51
CA VAL A 276 -12.62 -6.99 7.46
C VAL A 276 -11.93 -8.13 8.17
N GLN A 277 -10.63 -8.34 7.91
CA GLN A 277 -9.84 -9.37 8.60
C GLN A 277 -8.83 -8.69 9.51
N PHE A 278 -8.99 -8.87 10.82
CA PHE A 278 -8.05 -8.39 11.83
C PHE A 278 -7.13 -9.51 12.27
N GLU A 279 -5.87 -9.17 12.49
CA GLU A 279 -4.88 -10.10 12.99
C GLU A 279 -3.84 -9.41 13.87
N CYS A 280 -3.50 -10.05 14.98
CA CYS A 280 -2.31 -9.81 15.76
C CYS A 280 -1.69 -11.17 16.13
N PRO A 281 -0.46 -11.23 16.68
CA PRO A 281 0.19 -12.51 17.01
C PRO A 281 -0.65 -13.44 17.89
N ALA A 282 -1.50 -12.89 18.77
CA ALA A 282 -2.34 -13.68 19.68
C ALA A 282 -3.68 -14.13 19.06
N MET A 283 -4.18 -13.45 18.02
CA MET A 283 -5.53 -13.75 17.51
C MET A 283 -5.82 -13.27 16.08
N ARG A 284 -6.81 -13.92 15.48
CA ARG A 284 -7.36 -13.60 14.15
C ARG A 284 -8.88 -13.58 14.18
N ARG A 285 -9.47 -12.60 13.53
CA ARG A 285 -10.93 -12.46 13.38
C ARG A 285 -11.26 -11.97 11.98
N LEU A 286 -12.39 -12.42 11.46
CA LEU A 286 -12.90 -12.02 10.17
C LEU A 286 -14.36 -11.62 10.32
N TRP A 287 -14.70 -10.46 9.80
CA TRP A 287 -16.07 -9.98 9.72
C TRP A 287 -16.45 -9.70 8.28
N PHE A 288 -17.75 -9.79 8.02
CA PHE A 288 -18.36 -9.19 6.86
C PHE A 288 -19.27 -8.04 7.27
N ILE A 289 -19.11 -6.89 6.64
CA ILE A 289 -19.96 -5.72 6.80
C ILE A 289 -20.87 -5.63 5.57
N PRO A 290 -22.15 -6.02 5.68
CA PRO A 290 -23.06 -5.94 4.56
C PRO A 290 -23.39 -4.50 4.22
N SER A 291 -23.56 -4.23 2.93
CA SER A 291 -24.04 -2.97 2.39
C SER A 291 -25.35 -3.21 1.65
N ILE A 292 -26.35 -2.40 1.94
CA ILE A 292 -27.61 -2.37 1.21
C ILE A 292 -27.84 -1.00 0.59
N ILE A 293 -28.65 -0.96 -0.47
CA ILE A 293 -29.02 0.30 -1.12
C ILE A 293 -30.29 0.83 -0.47
N GLU A 294 -30.19 1.95 0.23
CA GLU A 294 -31.34 2.67 0.80
C GLU A 294 -31.46 4.03 0.11
N LYS A 295 -32.62 4.31 -0.48
CA LYS A 295 -32.88 5.57 -1.20
C LYS A 295 -31.80 5.92 -2.23
N GLY A 296 -31.21 4.92 -2.89
CA GLY A 296 -30.17 5.09 -3.91
C GLY A 296 -28.75 5.27 -3.36
N GLN A 297 -28.54 5.20 -2.04
CA GLN A 297 -27.22 5.26 -1.40
C GLN A 297 -26.87 3.90 -0.78
N ASN A 298 -25.62 3.47 -0.96
CA ASN A 298 -25.07 2.35 -0.21
C ASN A 298 -24.92 2.74 1.27
N VAL A 299 -25.43 1.88 2.14
CA VAL A 299 -25.34 2.05 3.60
C VAL A 299 -24.88 0.74 4.19
N CYS A 300 -23.75 0.78 4.90
CA CYS A 300 -23.24 -0.36 5.64
C CYS A 300 -24.15 -0.73 6.84
N ARG A 301 -24.13 -2.01 7.21
CA ARG A 301 -24.88 -2.60 8.33
C ARG A 301 -23.92 -3.09 9.40
N ALA A 302 -24.45 -3.71 10.45
CA ALA A 302 -23.62 -4.24 11.53
C ALA A 302 -22.65 -5.32 11.03
N PRO A 303 -21.42 -5.37 11.56
CA PRO A 303 -20.46 -6.41 11.23
C PRO A 303 -20.97 -7.78 11.68
N GLU A 304 -20.84 -8.78 10.82
CA GLU A 304 -21.16 -10.17 11.08
C GLU A 304 -19.86 -10.96 11.22
N LEU A 305 -19.63 -11.59 12.38
CA LEU A 305 -18.46 -12.44 12.60
C LEU A 305 -18.55 -13.70 11.72
N LEU A 306 -17.46 -14.01 11.02
CA LEU A 306 -17.34 -15.19 10.17
C LEU A 306 -16.37 -16.21 10.76
N ASP A 307 -16.65 -17.47 10.47
CA ASP A 307 -15.72 -18.57 10.74
C ASP A 307 -14.50 -18.43 9.81
N LEU A 308 -13.34 -18.11 10.40
CA LEU A 308 -12.10 -17.88 9.68
C LEU A 308 -11.60 -19.12 8.93
N GLU A 309 -11.88 -20.35 9.39
CA GLU A 309 -11.42 -21.57 8.72
C GLU A 309 -12.17 -21.81 7.42
N LEU A 310 -13.45 -21.44 7.41
CA LEU A 310 -14.32 -21.54 6.24
C LEU A 310 -14.19 -20.30 5.34
N HIS A 311 -13.89 -19.14 5.93
CA HIS A 311 -14.06 -17.84 5.28
C HIS A 311 -12.79 -17.02 5.04
N GLN A 312 -11.61 -17.63 5.21
CA GLN A 312 -10.34 -16.94 5.10
C GLN A 312 -10.18 -16.11 3.81
N VAL A 313 -9.85 -14.82 3.97
CA VAL A 313 -9.55 -13.91 2.85
C VAL A 313 -8.05 -13.83 2.61
N LEU A 314 -7.26 -13.66 3.67
CA LEU A 314 -5.81 -13.78 3.64
C LEU A 314 -5.34 -14.87 4.61
N PRO A 315 -4.27 -15.62 4.30
CA PRO A 315 -3.56 -16.46 5.27
C PRO A 315 -2.93 -15.60 6.40
N PRO A 316 -2.40 -16.22 7.48
CA PRO A 316 -1.75 -15.50 8.56
C PRO A 316 -0.65 -14.57 8.06
N LEU A 317 -0.63 -13.34 8.55
CA LEU A 317 0.41 -12.33 8.31
C LEU A 317 1.49 -12.35 9.38
N PHE A 318 1.17 -12.81 10.59
CA PHE A 318 2.11 -12.95 11.70
C PHE A 318 2.44 -14.43 11.88
N ARG A 319 3.70 -14.74 12.17
CA ARG A 319 4.20 -16.09 12.45
C ARG A 319 4.61 -16.23 13.90
#